data_AF-A0A9N8KJH8-F1
#
_entry.id   AF-A0A9N8KJH8-F1
#
_cell.length_a   1.000
_cell.length_b   1.000
_cell.length_c   1.000
_cell.angle_alpha   90.00
_cell.angle_beta   90.00
_cell.angle_gamma   90.00
#
_symmetry.space_group_name_H-M   'P 1'
#
loop_
_entity.id
_entity.type
_entity.pdbx_description
1 polymer ?
#
loop_
_entity_poly.entity_id
_entity_poly.type
_entity_poly.pdbx_seq_one_letter_code
_entity_poly.pdbx_strand_id
1 'polypeptide(L)'
;MHPIEPANSDWHLKVYTPPDQYEIHLKPGYTIAQHFETIGKDLSQQIKRRWEDPEDFEYVHFLIHVTHRSDLDLIRRDPEVAYIIEYAEYQVIDDTMIEGEAPNIPKHDEL
;
A
#
# COMPACT_ATOMS: atom_id res chain seq x y z
N MET A 1 1.91 -15.15 8.59
CA MET A 1 1.66 -13.72 8.88
C MET A 1 2.19 -12.94 7.69
N HIS A 2 1.34 -12.20 6.99
CA HIS A 2 1.73 -11.46 5.80
C HIS A 2 2.74 -10.35 6.16
N PRO A 3 3.84 -10.19 5.41
CA PRO A 3 4.70 -9.02 5.57
C PRO A 3 3.94 -7.75 5.17
N ILE A 4 4.44 -6.60 5.62
CA ILE A 4 4.01 -5.29 5.11
C ILE A 4 5.07 -4.89 4.10
N GLU A 5 4.66 -4.65 2.87
CA GLU A 5 5.52 -4.17 1.82
C GLU A 5 5.63 -2.64 1.92
N PRO A 6 6.84 -2.06 1.82
CA PRO A 6 6.99 -0.62 1.81
C PRO A 6 6.40 -0.04 0.51
N ALA A 7 6.01 1.23 0.55
CA ALA A 7 5.66 1.96 -0.65
C ALA A 7 6.81 1.97 -1.68
N ASN A 8 6.48 1.83 -2.96
CA ASN A 8 7.47 1.82 -4.04
C ASN A 8 7.98 3.24 -4.33
N SER A 9 9.22 3.54 -3.99
CA SER A 9 9.82 4.85 -4.29
C SER A 9 10.59 4.81 -5.61
N ASP A 10 10.01 5.39 -6.66
CA ASP A 10 10.77 5.81 -7.85
C ASP A 10 11.49 7.12 -7.54
N TRP A 11 12.71 7.28 -8.07
CA TRP A 11 13.57 8.43 -7.81
C TRP A 11 13.01 9.76 -8.35
N HIS A 12 12.03 9.72 -9.27
CA HIS A 12 11.32 10.91 -9.76
C HIS A 12 10.09 11.29 -8.94
N LEU A 13 9.76 10.52 -7.90
CA LEU A 13 8.55 10.71 -7.12
C LEU A 13 8.88 11.23 -5.73
N LYS A 14 8.23 12.32 -5.34
CA LYS A 14 8.09 12.67 -3.94
C LYS A 14 7.02 11.75 -3.34
N VAL A 15 7.46 10.84 -2.49
CA VAL A 15 6.57 9.90 -1.81
C VAL A 15 6.26 10.41 -0.41
N TYR A 16 4.97 10.56 -0.09
CA TYR A 16 4.51 10.74 1.28
C TYR A 16 3.80 9.46 1.73
N THR A 17 4.30 8.84 2.79
CA THR A 17 3.68 7.68 3.43
C THR A 17 2.99 8.14 4.72
N PRO A 18 1.67 8.36 4.72
CA PRO A 18 0.96 8.67 5.96
C PRO A 18 1.17 7.53 6.97
N PRO A 19 1.50 7.84 8.22
CA PRO A 19 1.66 6.80 9.23
C PRO A 19 0.35 6.03 9.41
N ASP A 20 0.48 4.75 9.75
CA ASP A 20 -0.64 3.87 10.11
C ASP A 20 -1.69 3.67 9.01
N GLN A 21 -1.34 3.92 7.74
CA GLN A 21 -2.24 3.67 6.60
C GLN A 21 -1.72 2.56 5.71
N TYR A 22 -2.61 1.64 5.35
CA TYR A 22 -2.25 0.43 4.62
C TYR A 22 -3.28 0.13 3.53
N GLU A 23 -2.80 -0.33 2.37
CA GLU A 23 -3.63 -0.96 1.35
C GLU A 23 -3.63 -2.47 1.56
N ILE A 24 -4.82 -3.03 1.73
CA ILE A 24 -5.04 -4.46 1.94
C ILE A 24 -5.62 -5.02 0.66
N HIS A 25 -4.91 -5.97 0.04
CA HIS A 25 -5.38 -6.67 -1.14
C HIS A 25 -5.85 -8.07 -0.74
N LEU A 26 -7.08 -8.41 -1.13
CA LEU A 26 -7.68 -9.71 -0.87
C LEU A 26 -7.51 -10.62 -2.09
N LYS A 27 -7.52 -11.93 -1.87
CA LYS A 27 -7.55 -12.91 -2.97
C LYS A 27 -8.88 -12.83 -3.74
N PRO A 28 -8.90 -13.25 -5.03
CA PRO A 28 -10.12 -13.25 -5.83
C PRO A 28 -11.28 -14.00 -5.16
N GLY A 29 -12.47 -13.42 -5.19
CA GLY A 29 -13.68 -13.99 -4.59
C GLY A 29 -13.81 -13.79 -3.08
N TYR A 30 -12.86 -13.10 -2.45
CA TYR A 30 -12.89 -12.79 -1.01
C TYR A 30 -13.27 -11.33 -0.76
N THR A 31 -14.30 -11.12 0.06
CA THR A 31 -14.89 -9.80 0.30
C THR A 31 -14.37 -9.14 1.58
N ILE A 32 -14.50 -7.82 1.68
CA ILE A 32 -14.17 -7.06 2.90
C ILE A 32 -15.01 -7.55 4.11
N ALA A 33 -16.27 -7.92 3.87
CA ALA A 33 -17.12 -8.45 4.93
C ALA A 33 -16.61 -9.79 5.47
N GLN A 34 -16.24 -10.72 4.58
CA GLN A 34 -15.65 -12.01 4.96
C GLN A 34 -14.31 -11.83 5.68
N HIS A 35 -13.50 -10.86 5.24
CA HIS A 35 -12.25 -10.49 5.91
C HIS A 35 -12.49 -10.13 7.39
N PHE A 36 -13.41 -9.20 7.67
CA PHE A 36 -13.70 -8.78 9.04
C PHE A 36 -14.36 -9.86 9.90
N GLU A 37 -15.19 -10.71 9.31
CA GLU A 37 -15.70 -11.91 9.97
C GLU A 37 -14.58 -12.87 10.35
N THR A 38 -13.63 -13.11 9.44
CA THR A 38 -12.51 -14.05 9.62
C THR A 38 -11.54 -13.60 10.70
N ILE A 39 -11.22 -12.31 10.76
CA ILE A 39 -10.37 -11.77 11.83
C ILE A 39 -11.13 -11.57 13.16
N GLY A 40 -12.45 -11.80 13.17
CA GLY A 40 -13.29 -11.68 14.37
C GLY A 40 -13.43 -10.26 14.91
N LYS A 41 -13.21 -9.25 14.05
CA LYS A 41 -13.26 -7.83 14.44
C LYS A 41 -13.71 -6.97 13.25
N ASP A 42 -14.78 -6.23 13.45
CA ASP A 42 -15.23 -5.23 12.48
C ASP A 42 -14.37 -3.96 12.57
N LEU A 43 -13.59 -3.72 11.51
CA LEU A 43 -12.76 -2.53 11.34
C LEU A 43 -13.32 -1.61 10.24
N SER A 44 -14.57 -1.78 9.81
CA SER A 44 -15.18 -1.04 8.70
C SER A 44 -15.14 0.48 8.86
N GLN A 45 -15.20 0.98 10.09
CA GLN A 45 -15.10 2.42 10.41
C GLN A 45 -13.69 3.00 10.23
N GLN A 46 -12.67 2.14 10.13
CA GLN A 46 -11.28 2.54 9.91
C GLN A 46 -10.94 2.61 8.41
N ILE A 47 -11.81 2.08 7.54
CA ILE A 47 -11.63 2.14 6.09
C ILE A 47 -11.76 3.59 5.61
N LYS A 48 -10.75 4.05 4.87
CA LYS A 48 -10.74 5.35 4.19
C LYS A 48 -11.30 5.26 2.78
N ARG A 49 -11.03 4.16 2.08
CA ARG A 49 -11.47 3.95 0.70
C ARG A 49 -11.61 2.46 0.39
N ARG A 50 -12.56 2.13 -0.50
CA ARG A 50 -12.83 0.77 -0.97
C ARG A 50 -12.73 0.74 -2.49
N TRP A 51 -12.17 -0.35 -2.99
CA TRP A 51 -12.19 -0.74 -4.39
C TRP A 51 -12.73 -2.17 -4.43
N GLU A 52 -14.04 -2.27 -4.31
CA GLU A 52 -14.81 -3.50 -4.43
C GLU A 52 -15.84 -3.29 -5.54
N ASP A 53 -15.81 -4.13 -6.58
CA ASP A 53 -16.90 -4.19 -7.55
C ASP A 53 -17.84 -5.32 -7.11
N PRO A 54 -19.12 -5.02 -6.82
CA PRO A 54 -20.08 -6.02 -6.37
C PRO A 54 -20.47 -7.04 -7.46
N GLU A 55 -20.17 -6.77 -8.72
CA GLU A 55 -20.38 -7.68 -9.85
C GLU A 55 -19.10 -8.43 -10.24
N ASP A 56 -17.93 -7.92 -9.85
CA ASP A 56 -16.60 -8.48 -10.14
C ASP A 56 -15.68 -8.50 -8.90
N PHE A 57 -15.62 -9.63 -8.23
CA PHE A 57 -14.79 -9.83 -7.03
C PHE A 57 -13.36 -10.27 -7.34
N GLU A 58 -12.85 -10.09 -8.56
CA GLU A 58 -11.47 -10.50 -8.88
C GLU A 58 -10.41 -9.67 -8.14
N TYR A 59 -10.65 -8.38 -7.88
CA TYR A 59 -9.64 -7.46 -7.35
C TYR A 59 -10.14 -6.59 -6.19
N VAL A 60 -10.56 -7.22 -5.09
CA VAL A 60 -10.98 -6.48 -3.88
C VAL A 60 -9.77 -5.96 -3.12
N HIS A 61 -9.72 -4.64 -2.94
CA HIS A 61 -8.75 -4.01 -2.03
C HIS A 61 -9.33 -2.77 -1.35
N PHE A 62 -8.73 -2.38 -0.23
CA PHE A 62 -9.18 -1.23 0.54
C PHE A 62 -8.03 -0.55 1.29
N LEU A 63 -8.19 0.76 1.48
CA LEU A 63 -7.28 1.59 2.26
C LEU A 63 -7.84 1.72 3.68
N ILE A 64 -7.04 1.39 4.68
CA ILE A 64 -7.43 1.40 6.09
C ILE A 64 -6.42 2.17 6.95
N HIS A 65 -6.91 2.89 7.96
CA HIS A 65 -6.08 3.57 8.96
C HIS A 65 -6.10 2.81 10.29
N VAL A 66 -4.98 2.17 10.65
CA VAL A 66 -4.86 1.24 11.77
C VAL A 66 -3.77 1.69 12.74
N THR A 67 -4.17 2.34 13.84
CA THR A 67 -3.24 2.89 14.85
C THR A 67 -2.80 1.87 15.89
N HIS A 68 -3.54 0.77 16.04
CA HIS A 68 -3.24 -0.27 17.02
C HIS A 68 -2.55 -1.45 16.34
N ARG A 69 -1.32 -1.74 16.76
CA ARG A 69 -0.53 -2.88 16.26
C ARG A 69 -1.28 -4.22 16.34
N SER A 70 -2.11 -4.41 17.37
CA SER A 70 -2.92 -5.62 17.52
C SER A 70 -3.92 -5.81 16.37
N ASP A 71 -4.45 -4.73 15.82
CA ASP A 71 -5.44 -4.77 14.75
C ASP A 71 -4.76 -5.07 13.42
N LEU A 72 -3.57 -4.49 13.21
CA LEU A 72 -2.72 -4.83 12.07
C LEU A 72 -2.27 -6.30 12.13
N ASP A 73 -1.92 -6.82 13.31
CA ASP A 73 -1.57 -8.22 13.49
C ASP A 73 -2.74 -9.18 13.23
N LEU A 74 -3.99 -8.75 13.46
CA LEU A 74 -5.18 -9.53 13.08
C LEU A 74 -5.32 -9.61 11.56
N ILE A 75 -5.24 -8.46 10.87
CA ILE A 75 -5.30 -8.39 9.39
C ILE A 75 -4.22 -9.28 8.77
N ARG A 76 -2.98 -9.20 9.26
CA ARG A 76 -1.83 -9.98 8.76
C ARG A 76 -1.94 -11.49 8.97
N ARG A 77 -2.90 -11.97 9.78
CA ARG A 77 -3.10 -13.41 10.04
C ARG A 77 -4.17 -14.02 9.16
N ASP A 78 -4.98 -13.21 8.49
CA ASP A 78 -5.98 -13.71 7.57
C ASP A 78 -5.28 -14.37 6.36
N PRO A 79 -5.47 -15.67 6.12
CA PRO A 79 -4.86 -16.38 5.00
C PRO A 79 -5.38 -15.92 3.63
N GLU A 80 -6.52 -15.23 3.56
CA GLU A 80 -7.13 -14.76 2.32
C GLU A 80 -6.72 -13.33 1.94
N VAL A 81 -5.90 -12.69 2.78
CA VAL A 81 -5.12 -11.51 2.37
C VAL A 81 -4.04 -11.96 1.39
N ALA A 82 -3.99 -11.34 0.22
CA ALA A 82 -2.95 -11.59 -0.76
C ALA A 82 -1.65 -10.90 -0.34
N TYR A 83 -1.71 -9.59 -0.09
CA TYR A 83 -0.59 -8.77 0.34
C TYR A 83 -1.07 -7.46 1.00
N ILE A 84 -0.15 -6.80 1.71
CA ILE A 84 -0.39 -5.57 2.47
C ILE A 84 0.73 -4.60 2.13
N ILE A 85 0.39 -3.37 1.74
CA ILE A 85 1.36 -2.33 1.37
C ILE A 85 1.14 -1.10 2.27
N GLU A 86 2.22 -0.43 2.68
CA GLU A 86 2.12 0.90 3.27
C GLU A 86 1.54 1.88 2.24
N TYR A 87 0.48 2.59 2.63
CA TYR A 87 -0.12 3.56 1.73
C TYR A 87 0.87 4.70 1.45
N ALA A 88 0.92 5.12 0.19
CA ALA A 88 1.71 6.25 -0.24
C ALA A 88 0.96 7.13 -1.22
N GLU A 89 1.17 8.42 -1.05
CA GLU A 89 0.79 9.45 -2.00
C GLU A 89 2.02 9.82 -2.84
N TYR A 90 1.89 9.64 -4.15
CA TYR A 90 2.94 9.93 -5.11
C TYR A 90 2.69 11.28 -5.76
N GLN A 91 3.64 12.19 -5.61
CA GLN A 91 3.68 13.42 -6.37
C GLN A 91 4.86 13.34 -7.33
N VAL A 92 4.58 13.56 -8.61
CA VAL A 92 5.65 13.78 -9.60
C VAL A 92 6.41 15.02 -9.16
N ILE A 93 7.73 14.89 -9.03
CA ILE A 93 8.58 16.06 -8.93
C ILE A 93 8.51 16.71 -10.31
N ASP A 94 7.89 17.89 -10.40
CA ASP A 94 7.83 18.65 -11.65
C ASP A 94 9.25 19.10 -12.02
N ASP A 95 9.99 18.21 -12.68
CA ASP A 95 11.20 18.53 -13.41
C ASP A 95 10.77 19.36 -14.62
N THR A 96 10.42 20.62 -14.39
CA THR A 96 10.68 21.64 -15.40
C THR A 96 12.19 21.61 -15.61
N MET A 97 12.60 20.82 -16.61
CA MET A 97 13.94 20.67 -17.15
C MET A 97 14.72 21.97 -16.99
N ILE A 98 15.57 22.06 -15.97
CA ILE A 98 16.73 22.94 -16.05
C ILE A 98 17.68 22.19 -16.97
N GLU A 99 17.61 22.49 -18.28
CA GLU A 99 18.69 22.16 -19.20
C GLU A 99 19.99 22.73 -18.60
N GLY A 100 20.84 21.90 -18.00
CA GLY A 100 22.19 22.33 -17.66
C GLY A 100 22.97 21.60 -16.58
N GLU A 101 22.35 20.87 -15.65
CA GLU A 101 23.12 20.26 -14.55
C GLU A 101 22.76 18.79 -14.34
N ALA A 102 23.33 17.94 -15.20
CA ALA A 102 23.52 16.55 -14.81
C ALA A 102 24.52 16.50 -13.64
N PRO A 103 24.23 15.77 -12.54
CA PRO A 103 25.19 15.59 -11.47
C PRO A 103 26.44 14.89 -12.02
N ASN A 104 27.60 15.48 -11.74
CA ASN A 104 28.90 15.01 -12.15
C ASN A 104 29.23 13.70 -11.41
N ILE A 105 28.70 12.57 -11.90
CA ILE A 105 29.07 11.24 -11.42
C ILE A 105 30.52 11.02 -11.84
N PRO A 106 31.46 10.79 -10.90
CA PRO A 106 32.82 10.42 -11.27
C PRO A 106 32.75 9.13 -12.07
N LYS A 107 33.22 9.17 -13.32
CA LYS A 107 33.44 7.93 -14.09
C LYS A 107 34.38 7.06 -13.27
N HIS A 108 33.91 5.89 -12.86
CA HIS A 108 34.81 4.83 -12.45
C HIS A 108 35.73 4.55 -13.65
N ASP A 109 37.00 4.92 -13.52
CA ASP A 109 38.04 4.53 -14.46
C ASP A 109 38.10 3.00 -14.46
N GLU A 110 37.68 2.40 -15.58
CA GLU A 110 38.09 1.05 -15.94
C GLU A 110 39.47 1.16 -16.60
N LEU A 111 40.52 0.82 -15.84
CA LEU A 111 41.58 -0.16 -16.16
C LEU A 111 42.73 -0.11 -15.15
#